data_AF-A0A7Y3UAA7-F1
#
_entry.id   AF-A0A7Y3UAA7-F1
#
_cell.length_a   1.000
_cell.length_b   1.000
_cell.length_c   1.000
_cell.angle_alpha   90.00
_cell.angle_beta   90.00
_cell.angle_gamma   90.00
#
_symmetry.space_group_name_H-M   'P 1'
#
loop_
_entity.id
_entity.type
_entity.pdbx_description
1 polymer ?
#
loop_
_entity_poly.entity_id
_entity_poly.type
_entity_poly.pdbx_seq_one_letter_code
_entity_poly.pdbx_strand_id
1 'polypeptide(L)'
;MARPPRFSHESLADLLDQLRYAPAATKRKQMERAEALVAEIVPDRMYPLEYVIFRVTSFRPEQSSEHVFSGTALLGDLARFVERLSSSLLLPVDAYEPRLALSLEETCDRLGVGKTTIHRYRQHGLVAHTVRDGDGRGSLVFFADAVERFVEQHRASVTRAGHFSRIDAQTKAHMLRRAQRYRERLGWTLQKSARRLAARFGRSEEAVRLLLKKHDAAHPKQAIFQVSGRLDERTRRLIVRAMGHGVSAGEIADHAGRSRHTVYRVWNAFRAARLQSYELPSVVLPTFDLEGAADVLLSPSRVTDEMGFREGALGGDVMTWHADVMQTESPDDERELTAFGALFYLCYEVGRQRAAFADTGKRRGVSAGLLNELETQLLWAGRIKHGLVERYLRPALVVVEQHLGGPLTGRGRSEVIGLHHLMIQTISSAVDTYHPERGQHFTAYMSFQMARALAQVEGLSDASDRASARARRAGGSLILPDAVTLIGSWYVDMDLPRSLREQVVHLEDEQQRLVITGMYGLDGKRPRTHGELAHMSDALPSTVAQVAAAATRAERELRRLRRMKQ
;
A
#
# COMPACT_ATOMS: atom_id res chain seq x y z
N MET A 1 -13.14 -30.98 -15.23
CA MET A 1 -12.75 -31.86 -14.09
C MET A 1 -11.74 -31.13 -13.22
N ALA A 2 -11.92 -31.11 -11.90
CA ALA A 2 -10.97 -30.50 -10.98
C ALA A 2 -9.64 -31.26 -11.00
N ARG A 3 -8.51 -30.54 -10.98
CA ARG A 3 -7.16 -31.10 -11.01
C ARG A 3 -6.99 -32.05 -9.81
N PRO A 4 -6.54 -33.31 -9.99
CA PRO A 4 -6.37 -34.22 -8.87
C PRO A 4 -5.34 -33.63 -7.89
N PRO A 5 -5.56 -33.76 -6.57
CA PRO A 5 -4.58 -33.33 -5.58
C PRO A 5 -3.25 -34.07 -5.79
N ARG A 6 -2.11 -33.45 -5.45
CA ARG A 6 -0.77 -34.05 -5.60
C ARG A 6 -0.54 -35.16 -4.57
N PHE A 7 0.26 -36.18 -4.93
CA PHE A 7 0.79 -37.13 -3.95
C PHE A 7 1.59 -36.40 -2.88
N SER A 8 1.46 -36.81 -1.63
CA SER A 8 2.19 -36.21 -0.50
C SER A 8 3.63 -36.71 -0.48
N HIS A 9 3.86 -37.95 -0.90
CA HIS A 9 5.18 -38.56 -1.03
C HIS A 9 5.44 -39.02 -2.48
N GLU A 10 6.64 -38.74 -2.98
CA GLU A 10 7.04 -39.05 -4.35
C GLU A 10 7.12 -40.56 -4.62
N SER A 11 7.50 -41.37 -3.62
CA SER A 11 7.68 -42.82 -3.78
C SER A 11 6.42 -43.58 -4.23
N LEU A 12 5.21 -43.15 -3.81
CA LEU A 12 3.96 -43.75 -4.29
C LEU A 12 3.57 -43.25 -5.70
N ALA A 13 4.00 -42.05 -6.07
CA ALA A 13 3.85 -41.56 -7.44
C ALA A 13 4.78 -42.35 -8.38
N ASP A 14 6.01 -42.64 -7.96
CA ASP A 14 6.97 -43.46 -8.71
C ASP A 14 6.45 -44.89 -8.89
N LEU A 15 5.91 -45.50 -7.83
CA LEU A 15 5.28 -46.81 -7.93
C LEU A 15 4.11 -46.82 -8.91
N LEU A 16 3.29 -45.76 -8.93
CA LEU A 16 2.21 -45.64 -9.90
C LEU A 16 2.75 -45.50 -11.33
N ASP A 17 3.86 -44.78 -11.52
CA ASP A 17 4.46 -44.58 -12.82
C ASP A 17 5.07 -45.88 -13.39
N GLN A 18 5.70 -46.69 -12.53
CA GLN A 18 6.18 -48.03 -12.89
C GLN A 18 5.04 -48.93 -13.41
N LEU A 19 3.82 -48.72 -12.94
CA LEU A 19 2.64 -49.47 -13.40
C LEU A 19 2.04 -48.95 -14.69
N ARG A 20 2.52 -47.84 -15.26
CA ARG A 20 1.97 -47.24 -16.49
C ARG A 20 1.82 -48.27 -17.62
N TYR A 21 2.84 -49.11 -17.82
CA TYR A 21 2.89 -50.13 -18.86
C TYR A 21 2.57 -51.56 -18.36
N ALA A 22 2.20 -51.73 -17.10
CA ALA A 22 1.84 -53.04 -16.56
C ALA A 22 0.53 -53.58 -17.18
N PRO A 23 0.38 -54.91 -17.33
CA PRO A 23 -0.87 -55.53 -17.80
C PRO A 23 -2.08 -55.16 -16.93
N ALA A 24 -3.27 -55.10 -17.55
CA ALA A 24 -4.51 -54.71 -16.88
C ALA A 24 -4.83 -55.60 -15.65
N ALA A 25 -4.55 -56.90 -15.73
CA ALA A 25 -4.72 -57.83 -14.61
C ALA A 25 -3.83 -57.46 -13.40
N THR A 26 -2.60 -57.02 -13.63
CA THR A 26 -1.66 -56.59 -12.59
C THR A 26 -2.14 -55.29 -11.94
N LYS A 27 -2.52 -54.29 -12.77
CA LYS A 27 -3.09 -53.02 -12.30
C LYS A 27 -4.32 -53.26 -11.42
N ARG A 28 -5.21 -54.16 -11.82
CA ARG A 28 -6.40 -54.53 -11.04
C ARG A 28 -6.06 -55.14 -9.69
N LYS A 29 -5.17 -56.14 -9.65
CA LYS A 29 -4.73 -56.78 -8.41
C LYS A 29 -4.11 -55.78 -7.43
N GLN A 30 -3.24 -54.89 -7.92
CA GLN A 30 -2.59 -53.90 -7.07
C GLN A 30 -3.55 -52.78 -6.60
N MET A 31 -4.53 -52.41 -7.43
CA MET A 31 -5.62 -51.51 -7.04
C MET A 31 -6.46 -52.09 -5.89
N GLU A 32 -6.90 -53.35 -6.01
CA GLU A 32 -7.68 -54.05 -4.99
C GLU A 32 -6.90 -54.19 -3.67
N ARG A 33 -5.60 -54.51 -3.75
CA ARG A 33 -4.69 -54.56 -2.59
C ARG A 33 -4.47 -53.21 -1.93
N ALA A 34 -4.32 -52.15 -2.72
CA ALA A 34 -4.20 -50.79 -2.20
C ALA A 34 -5.48 -50.36 -1.48
N GLU A 35 -6.66 -50.68 -2.02
CA GLU A 35 -7.94 -50.43 -1.36
C GLU A 35 -8.09 -51.23 -0.06
N ALA A 36 -7.66 -52.49 -0.03
CA ALA A 36 -7.63 -53.29 1.19
C ALA A 36 -6.69 -52.69 2.25
N LEU A 37 -5.49 -52.26 1.82
CA LEU A 37 -4.51 -51.65 2.72
C LEU A 37 -5.05 -50.38 3.39
N VAL A 38 -5.82 -49.54 2.67
CA VAL A 38 -6.48 -48.36 3.26
C VAL A 38 -7.30 -48.71 4.49
N ALA A 39 -7.95 -49.88 4.53
CA ALA A 39 -8.76 -50.29 5.66
C ALA A 39 -7.93 -50.66 6.92
N GLU A 40 -6.64 -50.94 6.76
CA GLU A 40 -5.75 -51.41 7.83
C GLU A 40 -4.83 -50.31 8.38
N ILE A 41 -4.67 -49.20 7.65
CA ILE A 41 -3.81 -48.08 8.08
C ILE A 41 -4.46 -47.33 9.25
N VAL A 42 -3.69 -47.18 10.32
CA VAL A 42 -4.02 -46.38 11.49
C VAL A 42 -3.42 -44.98 11.31
N PRO A 43 -4.22 -43.89 11.38
CA PRO A 43 -3.74 -42.53 11.07
C PRO A 43 -2.50 -42.08 11.85
N ASP A 44 -2.42 -42.44 13.14
CA ASP A 44 -1.38 -41.97 14.07
C ASP A 44 -0.15 -42.89 14.14
N ARG A 45 -0.03 -43.86 13.23
CA ARG A 45 1.14 -44.76 13.13
C ARG A 45 2.04 -44.40 11.95
N MET A 46 3.31 -44.78 12.04
CA MET A 46 4.29 -44.66 10.97
C MET A 46 4.44 -46.01 10.24
N TYR A 47 4.54 -45.96 8.92
CA TYR A 47 4.64 -47.14 8.06
C TYR A 47 5.88 -47.06 7.17
N PRO A 48 6.82 -48.02 7.23
CA PRO A 48 7.97 -48.07 6.33
C PRO A 48 7.57 -48.24 4.86
N LEU A 49 8.35 -47.70 3.94
CA LEU A 49 8.10 -47.83 2.50
C LEU A 49 8.09 -49.29 2.03
N GLU A 50 8.98 -50.15 2.52
CA GLU A 50 8.98 -51.56 2.09
C GLU A 50 7.68 -52.26 2.47
N TYR A 51 7.11 -51.91 3.64
CA TYR A 51 5.83 -52.45 4.06
C TYR A 51 4.73 -52.06 3.07
N VAL A 52 4.66 -50.79 2.66
CA VAL A 52 3.66 -50.32 1.70
C VAL A 52 3.84 -50.99 0.34
N ILE A 53 5.06 -51.05 -0.18
CA ILE A 53 5.38 -51.71 -1.46
C ILE A 53 4.98 -53.18 -1.41
N PHE A 54 5.36 -53.90 -0.34
CA PHE A 54 5.01 -55.31 -0.17
C PHE A 54 3.50 -55.53 -0.11
N ARG A 55 2.77 -54.69 0.63
CA ARG A 55 1.32 -54.82 0.74
C ARG A 55 0.58 -54.56 -0.57
N VAL A 56 1.06 -53.62 -1.39
CA VAL A 56 0.45 -53.30 -2.69
C VAL A 56 0.86 -54.29 -3.78
N THR A 57 2.15 -54.64 -3.87
CA THR A 57 2.72 -55.42 -4.98
C THR A 57 2.94 -56.91 -4.68
N SER A 58 3.03 -57.29 -3.41
CA SER A 58 3.55 -58.59 -2.92
C SER A 58 5.02 -58.87 -3.24
N PHE A 59 5.75 -57.87 -3.72
CA PHE A 59 7.20 -57.92 -3.87
C PHE A 59 7.88 -57.30 -2.66
N ARG A 60 8.92 -57.94 -2.14
CA ARG A 60 9.69 -57.43 -1.01
C ARG A 60 11.00 -56.81 -1.53
N PRO A 61 11.20 -55.49 -1.39
CA PRO A 61 12.46 -54.85 -1.75
C PRO A 61 13.63 -55.43 -0.94
N GLU A 62 14.78 -55.66 -1.59
CA GLU A 62 15.99 -56.18 -0.94
C GLU A 62 16.72 -55.12 -0.10
N GLN A 63 16.50 -53.83 -0.39
CA GLN A 63 17.10 -52.70 0.33
C GLN A 63 16.08 -52.08 1.29
N SER A 64 16.48 -51.91 2.55
CA SER A 64 15.72 -51.12 3.53
C SER A 64 15.88 -49.64 3.19
N SER A 65 14.77 -48.95 2.99
CA SER A 65 14.68 -47.50 2.90
C SER A 65 14.51 -46.90 4.29
N GLU A 66 15.11 -45.73 4.53
CA GLU A 66 14.79 -44.94 5.73
C GLU A 66 13.44 -44.21 5.61
N HIS A 67 12.76 -44.33 4.46
CA HIS A 67 11.53 -43.61 4.19
C HIS A 67 10.33 -44.20 4.93
N VAL A 68 9.68 -43.37 5.74
CA VAL A 68 8.48 -43.71 6.51
C VAL A 68 7.33 -42.77 6.19
N PHE A 69 6.14 -43.33 6.04
CA PHE A 69 4.91 -42.57 5.84
C PHE A 69 4.20 -42.37 7.17
N SER A 70 3.66 -41.17 7.41
CA SER A 70 2.60 -41.04 8.41
C SER A 70 1.32 -41.68 7.88
N GLY A 71 0.59 -42.39 8.75
CA GLY A 71 -0.66 -43.07 8.39
C GLY A 71 -1.67 -42.13 7.75
N THR A 72 -1.79 -40.90 8.26
CA THR A 72 -2.64 -39.85 7.68
C THR A 72 -2.28 -39.50 6.22
N ALA A 73 -0.99 -39.31 5.92
CA ALA A 73 -0.56 -39.00 4.55
C ALA A 73 -0.69 -40.22 3.64
N LEU A 74 -0.39 -41.42 4.17
CA LEU A 74 -0.49 -42.68 3.44
C LEU A 74 -1.94 -42.98 3.00
N LEU A 75 -2.93 -42.74 3.87
CA LEU A 75 -4.35 -42.91 3.54
C LEU A 75 -4.77 -42.08 2.32
N GLY A 76 -4.38 -40.79 2.29
CA GLY A 76 -4.68 -39.91 1.16
C GLY A 76 -3.97 -40.31 -0.14
N ASP A 77 -2.72 -40.77 -0.03
CA ASP A 77 -1.94 -41.21 -1.18
C ASP A 77 -2.43 -42.55 -1.74
N LEU A 78 -2.81 -43.51 -0.89
CA LEU A 78 -3.40 -44.79 -1.31
C LEU A 78 -4.79 -44.60 -1.95
N ALA A 79 -5.66 -43.75 -1.38
CA ALA A 79 -6.95 -43.46 -1.99
C ALA A 79 -6.81 -42.87 -3.40
N ARG A 80 -5.79 -42.02 -3.60
CA ARG A 80 -5.45 -41.46 -4.92
C ARG A 80 -4.85 -42.52 -5.86
N PHE A 81 -4.01 -43.41 -5.32
CA PHE A 81 -3.42 -44.51 -6.09
C PHE A 81 -4.52 -45.41 -6.69
N VAL A 82 -5.54 -45.76 -5.88
CA VAL A 82 -6.72 -46.52 -6.33
C VAL A 82 -7.52 -45.76 -7.39
N GLU A 83 -7.80 -44.48 -7.18
CA GLU A 83 -8.52 -43.65 -8.17
C GLU A 83 -7.80 -43.57 -9.52
N ARG A 84 -6.47 -43.46 -9.51
CA ARG A 84 -5.65 -43.41 -10.73
C ARG A 84 -5.63 -44.74 -11.46
N LEU A 85 -5.46 -45.86 -10.74
CA LEU A 85 -5.49 -47.18 -11.34
C LEU A 85 -6.87 -47.52 -11.89
N SER A 86 -7.95 -47.24 -11.15
CA SER A 86 -9.33 -47.43 -11.63
C SER A 86 -9.62 -46.57 -12.87
N SER A 87 -9.18 -45.31 -12.89
CA SER A 87 -9.29 -44.45 -14.09
C SER A 87 -8.50 -44.97 -15.29
N SER A 88 -7.37 -45.66 -15.07
CA SER A 88 -6.58 -46.26 -16.15
C SER A 88 -7.17 -47.56 -16.69
N LEU A 89 -7.89 -48.30 -15.84
CA LEU A 89 -8.57 -49.54 -16.20
C LEU A 89 -9.95 -49.30 -16.82
N LEU A 90 -10.65 -48.26 -16.35
CA LEU A 90 -11.95 -47.80 -16.82
C LEU A 90 -12.96 -48.97 -16.97
N LEU A 91 -13.06 -49.80 -15.93
CA LEU A 91 -13.94 -50.96 -15.91
C LEU A 91 -15.41 -50.52 -15.81
N PRO A 92 -16.36 -51.27 -16.40
CA PRO A 92 -17.79 -51.04 -16.16
C PRO A 92 -18.15 -51.32 -14.70
N VAL A 93 -19.21 -50.70 -14.20
CA VAL A 93 -19.69 -50.88 -12.81
C VAL A 93 -19.92 -52.35 -12.48
N ASP A 94 -20.48 -53.11 -13.42
CA ASP A 94 -20.79 -54.55 -13.26
C ASP A 94 -19.53 -55.40 -12.99
N ALA A 95 -18.34 -54.95 -13.39
CA ALA A 95 -17.09 -55.65 -13.12
C ALA A 95 -16.71 -55.66 -11.62
N TYR A 96 -17.41 -54.88 -10.80
CA TYR A 96 -17.23 -54.77 -9.35
C TYR A 96 -18.39 -55.42 -8.56
N GLU A 97 -19.30 -56.15 -9.21
CA GLU A 97 -20.34 -56.91 -8.51
C GLU A 97 -19.73 -57.87 -7.46
N PRO A 98 -20.35 -57.99 -6.27
CA PRO A 98 -21.67 -57.47 -5.87
C PRO A 98 -21.65 -56.08 -5.19
N ARG A 99 -20.62 -55.25 -5.41
CA ARG A 99 -20.49 -53.95 -4.70
C ARG A 99 -21.45 -52.89 -5.25
N LEU A 100 -22.22 -52.26 -4.36
CA LEU A 100 -23.11 -51.15 -4.71
C LEU A 100 -22.31 -49.84 -4.91
N ALA A 101 -22.33 -49.29 -6.12
CA ALA A 101 -21.70 -48.00 -6.45
C ALA A 101 -22.65 -46.82 -6.17
N LEU A 102 -22.16 -45.80 -5.47
CA LEU A 102 -22.86 -44.54 -5.19
C LEU A 102 -22.18 -43.38 -5.94
N SER A 103 -22.98 -42.50 -6.53
CA SER A 103 -22.48 -41.24 -7.08
C SER A 103 -22.00 -40.28 -5.98
N LEU A 104 -21.30 -39.21 -6.39
CA LEU A 104 -20.88 -38.15 -5.46
C LEU A 104 -22.08 -37.49 -4.75
N GLU A 105 -23.19 -37.31 -5.46
CA GLU A 105 -24.41 -36.70 -4.91
C GLU A 105 -25.08 -37.62 -3.89
N GLU A 106 -25.27 -38.90 -4.24
CA GLU A 106 -25.83 -39.90 -3.31
C GLU A 106 -24.95 -40.08 -2.07
N THR A 107 -23.62 -40.01 -2.23
CA THR A 107 -22.68 -40.06 -1.10
C THR A 107 -22.80 -38.83 -0.20
N CYS A 108 -22.99 -37.64 -0.78
CA CYS A 108 -23.22 -36.41 -0.02
C CYS A 108 -24.51 -36.49 0.79
N ASP A 109 -25.59 -36.97 0.18
CA ASP A 109 -26.89 -37.09 0.81
C ASP A 109 -26.89 -38.15 1.91
N ARG A 110 -26.29 -39.33 1.65
CA ARG A 110 -26.16 -40.42 2.62
C ARG A 110 -25.35 -40.01 3.86
N LEU A 111 -24.34 -39.17 3.70
CA LEU A 111 -23.49 -38.69 4.80
C LEU A 111 -23.96 -37.36 5.40
N GLY A 112 -24.92 -36.66 4.79
CA GLY A 112 -25.38 -35.34 5.21
C GLY A 112 -24.32 -34.24 5.11
N VAL A 113 -23.32 -34.39 4.24
CA VAL A 113 -22.20 -33.45 4.10
C VAL A 113 -22.12 -32.84 2.69
N GLY A 114 -21.46 -31.69 2.55
CA GLY A 114 -21.26 -31.06 1.23
C GLY A 114 -20.11 -31.67 0.43
N LYS A 115 -20.08 -31.39 -0.89
CA LYS A 115 -19.03 -31.86 -1.84
C LYS A 115 -17.60 -31.58 -1.38
N THR A 116 -17.34 -30.42 -0.75
CA THR A 116 -16.01 -30.06 -0.20
C THR A 116 -15.59 -30.99 0.94
N THR A 117 -16.53 -31.42 1.77
CA THR A 117 -16.26 -32.35 2.88
C THR A 117 -15.92 -33.74 2.35
N ILE A 118 -16.62 -34.21 1.31
CA ILE A 118 -16.26 -35.46 0.62
C ILE A 118 -14.84 -35.38 0.04
N HIS A 119 -14.49 -34.25 -0.60
CA HIS A 119 -13.13 -34.07 -1.11
C HIS A 119 -12.06 -34.14 0.00
N ARG A 120 -12.35 -33.58 1.18
CA ARG A 120 -11.48 -33.70 2.35
C ARG A 120 -11.43 -35.13 2.88
N TYR A 121 -12.54 -35.84 2.94
CA TYR A 121 -12.57 -37.25 3.37
C TYR A 121 -11.73 -38.15 2.45
N ARG A 122 -11.65 -37.84 1.16
CA ARG A 122 -10.75 -38.54 0.23
C ARG A 122 -9.27 -38.41 0.62
N GLN A 123 -8.87 -37.28 1.20
CA GLN A 123 -7.50 -37.10 1.74
C GLN A 123 -7.26 -37.91 3.02
N HIS A 124 -8.32 -38.38 3.67
CA HIS A 124 -8.28 -39.18 4.89
C HIS A 124 -8.64 -40.65 4.65
N GLY A 125 -8.62 -41.13 3.40
CA GLY A 125 -8.83 -42.55 3.09
C GLY A 125 -10.22 -42.92 2.60
N LEU A 126 -11.11 -41.97 2.31
CA LEU A 126 -12.35 -42.30 1.56
C LEU A 126 -11.99 -42.62 0.11
N VAL A 127 -12.00 -43.91 -0.24
CA VAL A 127 -11.61 -44.40 -1.56
C VAL A 127 -12.73 -44.12 -2.57
N ALA A 128 -12.34 -43.63 -3.74
CA ALA A 128 -13.22 -43.42 -4.88
C ALA A 128 -12.66 -44.16 -6.10
N HIS A 129 -13.54 -44.74 -6.91
CA HIS A 129 -13.19 -45.42 -8.15
C HIS A 129 -13.71 -44.65 -9.34
N THR A 130 -12.96 -44.68 -10.44
CA THR A 130 -13.46 -44.21 -11.73
C THR A 130 -13.97 -45.41 -12.52
N VAL A 131 -15.26 -45.42 -12.81
CA VAL A 131 -15.95 -46.47 -13.57
C VAL A 131 -16.42 -45.94 -14.90
N ARG A 132 -16.59 -46.83 -15.88
CA ARG A 132 -17.18 -46.49 -17.16
C ARG A 132 -18.69 -46.36 -17.03
N ASP A 133 -19.22 -45.19 -17.34
CA ASP A 133 -20.67 -44.97 -17.45
C ASP A 133 -21.25 -45.50 -18.77
N GLY A 134 -22.58 -45.45 -18.91
CA GLY A 134 -23.29 -45.93 -20.10
C GLY A 134 -22.92 -45.21 -21.39
N ASP A 135 -22.37 -43.99 -21.30
CA ASP A 135 -21.89 -43.18 -22.43
C ASP A 135 -20.40 -43.40 -22.73
N GLY A 136 -19.76 -44.35 -22.04
CA GLY A 136 -18.33 -44.68 -22.20
C GLY A 136 -17.38 -43.68 -21.53
N ARG A 137 -17.89 -42.71 -20.76
CA ARG A 137 -17.09 -41.73 -20.01
C ARG A 137 -16.75 -42.24 -18.61
N GLY A 138 -15.66 -41.71 -18.05
CA GLY A 138 -15.25 -42.02 -16.69
C GLY A 138 -16.04 -41.21 -15.67
N SER A 139 -16.83 -41.90 -14.85
CA SER A 139 -17.61 -41.32 -13.77
C SER A 139 -17.04 -41.77 -12.41
N LEU A 140 -16.97 -40.83 -11.46
CA LEU A 140 -16.43 -41.10 -10.12
C LEU A 140 -17.53 -41.67 -9.22
N VAL A 141 -17.28 -42.84 -8.65
CA VAL A 141 -18.18 -43.54 -7.74
C VAL A 141 -17.51 -43.91 -6.42
N PHE A 142 -18.32 -44.08 -5.39
CA PHE A 142 -17.93 -44.52 -4.06
C PHE A 142 -18.70 -45.80 -3.75
N PHE A 143 -18.02 -46.90 -3.47
CA PHE A 143 -18.72 -48.13 -3.12
C PHE A 143 -19.28 -48.05 -1.69
N ALA A 144 -20.52 -48.52 -1.50
CA ALA A 144 -21.23 -48.41 -0.24
C ALA A 144 -20.44 -49.03 0.93
N ASP A 145 -19.80 -50.18 0.71
CA ASP A 145 -18.96 -50.85 1.69
C ASP A 145 -17.73 -50.02 2.10
N ALA A 146 -17.13 -49.29 1.17
CA ALA A 146 -16.02 -48.39 1.45
C ALA A 146 -16.48 -47.14 2.22
N VAL A 147 -17.66 -46.61 1.89
CA VAL A 147 -18.28 -45.47 2.58
C VAL A 147 -18.62 -45.84 4.03
N GLU A 148 -19.23 -47.01 4.24
CA GLU A 148 -19.60 -47.51 5.57
C GLU A 148 -18.36 -47.72 6.45
N ARG A 149 -17.33 -48.38 5.93
CA ARG A 149 -16.04 -48.54 6.64
C ARG A 149 -15.41 -47.20 7.01
N PHE A 150 -15.41 -46.24 6.09
CA PHE A 150 -14.89 -44.90 6.36
C PHE A 150 -15.66 -44.22 7.50
N VAL A 151 -17.00 -44.35 7.51
CA VAL A 151 -17.85 -43.80 8.57
C VAL A 151 -17.54 -44.47 9.91
N GLU A 152 -17.36 -45.79 9.96
CA GLU A 152 -17.00 -46.50 11.19
C GLU A 152 -15.68 -46.03 11.78
N GLN A 153 -14.66 -45.85 10.94
CA GLN A 153 -13.34 -45.38 11.35
C GLN A 153 -13.33 -43.89 11.75
N HIS A 154 -14.25 -43.08 11.20
CA HIS A 154 -14.27 -41.62 11.39
C HIS A 154 -15.58 -41.09 12.01
N ARG A 155 -16.32 -41.91 12.78
CA ARG A 155 -17.66 -41.58 13.31
C ARG A 155 -17.76 -40.17 13.91
N ALA A 156 -16.82 -39.80 14.78
CA ALA A 156 -16.82 -38.49 15.45
C ALA A 156 -16.68 -37.31 14.47
N SER A 157 -15.93 -37.48 13.38
CA SER A 157 -15.71 -36.45 12.35
C SER A 157 -16.91 -36.31 11.41
N VAL A 158 -17.53 -37.45 11.05
CA VAL A 158 -18.72 -37.48 10.17
C VAL A 158 -19.94 -36.87 10.85
N THR A 159 -20.24 -37.26 12.09
CA THR A 159 -21.37 -36.70 12.85
C THR A 159 -21.22 -35.19 13.06
N ARG A 160 -20.01 -34.71 13.39
CA ARG A 160 -19.73 -33.28 13.59
C ARG A 160 -19.90 -32.48 12.30
N ALA A 161 -19.44 -33.01 11.16
CA ALA A 161 -19.53 -32.34 9.87
C ALA A 161 -20.99 -32.23 9.36
N GLY A 162 -21.80 -33.25 9.58
CA GLY A 162 -23.23 -33.25 9.23
C GLY A 162 -24.00 -32.12 9.95
N HIS A 163 -23.79 -31.97 11.26
CA HIS A 163 -24.41 -30.89 12.06
C HIS A 163 -23.92 -29.49 11.68
N PHE A 164 -22.66 -29.36 11.26
CA PHE A 164 -22.06 -28.05 10.94
C PHE A 164 -22.49 -27.51 9.57
N SER A 165 -22.82 -28.39 8.61
CA SER A 165 -23.00 -28.06 7.19
C SER A 165 -24.35 -27.38 6.86
N ARG A 166 -25.44 -27.71 7.58
CA ARG A 166 -26.77 -27.15 7.27
C ARG A 166 -27.22 -26.13 8.32
N ILE A 167 -27.31 -24.86 7.90
CA ILE A 167 -28.09 -23.83 8.58
C ILE A 167 -29.53 -24.00 8.09
N ASP A 168 -30.46 -24.35 8.98
CA ASP A 168 -31.88 -24.47 8.63
C ASP A 168 -32.49 -23.10 8.25
N ALA A 169 -33.63 -23.12 7.55
CA ALA A 169 -34.28 -21.91 7.04
C ALA A 169 -34.72 -20.95 8.17
N GLN A 170 -35.11 -21.48 9.33
CA GLN A 170 -35.61 -20.69 10.46
C GLN A 170 -34.47 -19.95 11.16
N THR A 171 -33.36 -20.65 11.40
CA THR A 171 -32.11 -20.10 11.93
C THR A 171 -31.55 -19.04 10.98
N LYS A 172 -31.56 -19.29 9.67
CA LYS A 172 -31.17 -18.30 8.66
C LYS A 172 -32.02 -17.04 8.76
N ALA A 173 -33.34 -17.15 8.78
CA ALA A 173 -34.22 -15.99 8.89
C ALA A 173 -34.01 -15.20 10.20
N HIS A 174 -33.73 -15.90 11.30
CA HIS A 174 -33.43 -15.26 12.58
C HIS A 174 -32.08 -14.52 12.56
N MET A 175 -31.05 -15.11 11.97
CA MET A 175 -29.75 -14.45 11.79
C MET A 175 -29.88 -13.16 10.96
N LEU A 176 -30.66 -13.20 9.87
CA LEU A 176 -30.88 -12.04 8.99
C LEU A 176 -31.62 -10.90 9.71
N ARG A 177 -32.74 -11.17 10.38
CA ARG A 177 -33.47 -10.15 11.16
C ARG A 177 -32.61 -9.48 12.23
N ARG A 178 -31.73 -10.25 12.88
CA ARG A 178 -30.80 -9.69 13.87
C ARG A 178 -29.67 -8.89 13.24
N ALA A 179 -29.12 -9.35 12.11
CA ALA A 179 -28.12 -8.61 11.38
C ALA A 179 -28.65 -7.23 10.94
N GLN A 180 -29.90 -7.19 10.47
CA GLN A 180 -30.60 -5.95 10.14
C GLN A 180 -30.74 -5.04 11.36
N ARG A 181 -31.18 -5.58 12.51
CA ARG A 181 -31.28 -4.80 13.75
C ARG A 181 -29.92 -4.27 14.23
N TYR A 182 -28.85 -5.05 14.08
CA TYR A 182 -27.49 -4.59 14.41
C TYR A 182 -27.03 -3.46 13.49
N ARG A 183 -27.42 -3.52 12.22
CA ARG A 183 -27.12 -2.45 11.27
C ARG A 183 -27.89 -1.17 11.58
N GLU A 184 -29.21 -1.28 11.75
CA GLU A 184 -30.11 -0.14 11.95
C GLU A 184 -29.88 0.57 13.29
N ARG A 185 -29.75 -0.19 14.38
CA ARG A 185 -29.68 0.39 15.74
C ARG A 185 -28.28 0.73 16.20
N LEU A 186 -27.27 0.01 15.71
CA LEU A 186 -25.90 0.10 16.22
C LEU A 186 -24.89 0.51 15.15
N GLY A 187 -25.31 0.63 13.88
CA GLY A 187 -24.42 0.96 12.77
C GLY A 187 -23.35 -0.10 12.47
N TRP A 188 -23.52 -1.33 12.96
CA TRP A 188 -22.46 -2.34 12.88
C TRP A 188 -22.13 -2.73 11.44
N THR A 189 -20.85 -3.04 11.21
CA THR A 189 -20.34 -3.56 9.94
C THR A 189 -20.72 -5.03 9.77
N LEU A 190 -20.62 -5.54 8.53
CA LEU A 190 -20.89 -6.94 8.21
C LEU A 190 -20.04 -7.88 9.07
N GLN A 191 -18.75 -7.55 9.25
CA GLN A 191 -17.81 -8.39 9.99
C GLN A 191 -18.11 -8.39 11.49
N LYS A 192 -18.40 -7.23 12.08
CA LYS A 192 -18.80 -7.13 13.50
C LYS A 192 -20.11 -7.88 13.78
N SER A 193 -21.06 -7.80 12.84
CA SER A 193 -22.33 -8.53 12.91
C SER A 193 -22.12 -10.04 12.77
N ALA A 194 -21.29 -10.49 11.82
CA ALA A 194 -20.96 -11.89 11.61
C ALA A 194 -20.32 -12.52 12.85
N ARG A 195 -19.32 -11.86 13.45
CA ARG A 195 -18.67 -12.32 14.68
C ARG A 195 -19.64 -12.48 15.85
N ARG A 196 -20.55 -11.50 16.07
CA ARG A 196 -21.54 -11.56 17.16
C ARG A 196 -22.57 -12.67 16.93
N LEU A 197 -23.02 -12.84 15.69
CA LEU A 197 -23.99 -13.87 15.33
C LEU A 197 -23.35 -15.27 15.41
N ALA A 198 -22.11 -15.43 14.97
CA ALA A 198 -21.36 -16.68 15.08
C ALA A 198 -21.29 -17.19 16.52
N ALA A 199 -20.87 -16.33 17.45
CA ALA A 199 -20.82 -16.68 18.88
C ALA A 199 -22.22 -17.02 19.45
N ARG A 200 -23.27 -16.34 19.00
CA ARG A 200 -24.62 -16.52 19.52
C ARG A 200 -25.30 -17.80 19.03
N PHE A 201 -25.04 -18.18 17.78
CA PHE A 201 -25.71 -19.30 17.12
C PHE A 201 -24.82 -20.55 17.01
N GLY A 202 -23.64 -20.54 17.63
CA GLY A 202 -22.71 -21.68 17.61
C GLY A 202 -22.21 -22.02 16.20
N ARG A 203 -21.97 -21.01 15.36
CA ARG A 203 -21.50 -21.19 13.97
C ARG A 203 -20.16 -20.50 13.76
N SER A 204 -19.42 -20.88 12.72
CA SER A 204 -18.19 -20.18 12.36
C SER A 204 -18.48 -18.76 11.86
N GLU A 205 -17.59 -17.81 12.16
CA GLU A 205 -17.67 -16.43 11.67
C GLU A 205 -17.80 -16.40 10.15
N GLU A 206 -17.02 -17.22 9.45
CA GLU A 206 -17.03 -17.28 7.99
C GLU A 206 -18.34 -17.81 7.42
N ALA A 207 -18.98 -18.81 8.05
CA ALA A 207 -20.27 -19.33 7.59
C ALA A 207 -21.38 -18.27 7.70
N VAL A 208 -21.41 -17.53 8.82
CA VAL A 208 -22.37 -16.43 8.99
C VAL A 208 -22.05 -15.28 8.03
N ARG A 209 -20.78 -14.96 7.83
CA ARG A 209 -20.33 -13.94 6.87
C ARG A 209 -20.80 -14.25 5.45
N LEU A 210 -20.63 -15.51 5.01
CA LEU A 210 -21.05 -15.98 3.69
C LEU A 210 -22.58 -15.93 3.55
N LEU A 211 -23.31 -16.31 4.59
CA LEU A 211 -24.78 -16.26 4.64
C LEU A 211 -25.29 -14.83 4.40
N LEU A 212 -24.77 -13.86 5.15
CA LEU A 212 -25.14 -12.45 5.04
C LEU A 212 -24.79 -11.92 3.64
N LYS A 213 -23.59 -12.21 3.15
CA LYS A 213 -23.14 -11.77 1.82
C LYS A 213 -23.98 -12.36 0.69
N LYS A 214 -24.36 -13.64 0.79
CA LYS A 214 -25.23 -14.31 -0.20
C LYS A 214 -26.64 -13.74 -0.18
N HIS A 215 -27.16 -13.39 1.00
CA HIS A 215 -28.46 -12.72 1.12
C HIS A 215 -28.45 -11.35 0.44
N ASP A 216 -27.44 -10.52 0.74
CA ASP A 216 -27.34 -9.16 0.20
C ASP A 216 -27.11 -9.15 -1.32
N ALA A 217 -26.39 -10.14 -1.86
CA ALA A 217 -26.23 -10.32 -3.29
C ALA A 217 -27.53 -10.79 -3.99
N ALA A 218 -28.31 -11.65 -3.34
CA ALA A 218 -29.56 -12.18 -3.90
C ALA A 218 -30.72 -11.17 -3.79
N HIS A 219 -30.67 -10.24 -2.83
CA HIS A 219 -31.74 -9.26 -2.60
C HIS A 219 -31.18 -7.82 -2.52
N PRO A 220 -30.74 -7.21 -3.65
CA PRO A 220 -30.10 -5.90 -3.64
C PRO A 220 -30.94 -4.77 -3.02
N LYS A 221 -32.27 -4.82 -3.17
CA LYS A 221 -33.20 -3.83 -2.59
C LYS A 221 -33.42 -4.00 -1.09
N GLN A 222 -33.10 -5.17 -0.53
CA GLN A 222 -33.24 -5.52 0.89
C GLN A 222 -31.87 -5.87 1.52
N ALA A 223 -30.78 -5.40 0.89
CA ALA A 223 -29.44 -5.69 1.35
C ALA A 223 -29.23 -5.09 2.75
N ILE A 224 -28.88 -5.96 3.70
CA ILE A 224 -28.64 -5.58 5.09
C ILE A 224 -27.32 -4.82 5.20
N PHE A 225 -26.30 -5.35 4.53
CA PHE A 225 -25.03 -4.67 4.36
C PHE A 225 -24.91 -4.36 2.88
N GLN A 226 -24.78 -3.08 2.53
CA GLN A 226 -24.41 -2.74 1.17
C GLN A 226 -23.09 -3.46 0.86
N VAL A 227 -23.15 -4.44 -0.05
CA VAL A 227 -21.96 -5.05 -0.62
C VAL A 227 -21.11 -3.88 -1.09
N SER A 228 -19.87 -3.84 -0.64
CA SER A 228 -18.90 -2.82 -0.95
C SER A 228 -18.65 -2.77 -2.46
N GLY A 229 -19.58 -2.16 -3.19
CA GLY A 229 -19.35 -1.55 -4.48
C GLY A 229 -18.26 -0.49 -4.34
N ARG A 230 -17.87 0.06 -5.50
CA ARG A 230 -16.86 1.11 -5.66
C ARG A 230 -16.87 2.04 -4.43
N LEU A 231 -15.71 2.20 -3.82
CA LEU A 231 -15.53 3.05 -2.64
C LEU A 231 -16.10 4.43 -2.96
N ASP A 232 -17.12 4.84 -2.22
CA ASP A 232 -17.80 6.11 -2.46
C ASP A 232 -16.84 7.28 -2.24
N GLU A 233 -17.12 8.40 -2.90
CA GLU A 233 -16.17 9.50 -2.88
C GLU A 233 -16.07 10.16 -1.50
N ARG A 234 -17.13 10.05 -0.69
CA ARG A 234 -17.12 10.49 0.70
C ARG A 234 -16.14 9.70 1.55
N THR A 235 -16.13 8.37 1.45
CA THR A 235 -15.15 7.53 2.18
C THR A 235 -13.75 7.73 1.64
N ARG A 236 -13.57 7.96 0.32
CA ARG A 236 -12.25 8.26 -0.25
C ARG A 236 -11.66 9.52 0.36
N ARG A 237 -12.43 10.61 0.40
CA ARG A 237 -12.03 11.87 1.03
C ARG A 237 -11.76 11.73 2.53
N LEU A 238 -12.58 10.94 3.24
CA LEU A 238 -12.35 10.63 4.65
C LEU A 238 -10.99 9.94 4.85
N ILE A 239 -10.71 8.90 4.08
CA ILE A 239 -9.44 8.15 4.17
C ILE A 239 -8.25 9.08 3.92
N VAL A 240 -8.29 9.86 2.83
CA VAL A 240 -7.23 10.79 2.48
C VAL A 240 -6.98 11.81 3.59
N ARG A 241 -8.05 12.44 4.09
CA ARG A 241 -7.96 13.42 5.18
C ARG A 241 -7.41 12.81 6.45
N ALA A 242 -7.90 11.64 6.86
CA ALA A 242 -7.48 10.99 8.09
C ALA A 242 -6.02 10.51 8.03
N MET A 243 -5.60 9.93 6.90
CA MET A 243 -4.20 9.55 6.65
C MET A 243 -3.28 10.78 6.65
N GLY A 244 -3.68 11.86 5.98
CA GLY A 244 -2.94 13.13 5.98
C GLY A 244 -2.84 13.79 7.36
N HIS A 245 -3.69 13.39 8.31
CA HIS A 245 -3.62 13.82 9.72
C HIS A 245 -2.96 12.79 10.65
N GLY A 246 -2.25 11.79 10.11
CA GLY A 246 -1.50 10.82 10.90
C GLY A 246 -2.35 9.79 11.68
N VAL A 247 -3.65 9.68 11.38
CA VAL A 247 -4.52 8.64 11.98
C VAL A 247 -4.08 7.27 11.45
N SER A 248 -4.04 6.26 12.31
CA SER A 248 -3.56 4.95 11.90
C SER A 248 -4.50 4.30 10.88
N ALA A 249 -3.94 3.55 9.92
CA ALA A 249 -4.73 2.84 8.91
C ALA A 249 -5.71 1.82 9.54
N GLY A 250 -5.41 1.32 10.75
CA GLY A 250 -6.31 0.45 11.51
C GLY A 250 -7.57 1.16 11.99
N GLU A 251 -7.42 2.31 12.63
CA GLU A 251 -8.57 3.11 13.11
C GLU A 251 -9.45 3.58 11.94
N ILE A 252 -8.82 4.00 10.83
CA ILE A 252 -9.54 4.41 9.62
C ILE A 252 -10.30 3.23 9.02
N ALA A 253 -9.68 2.05 8.97
CA ALA A 253 -10.30 0.82 8.48
C ALA A 253 -11.54 0.45 9.29
N ASP A 254 -11.44 0.50 10.62
CA ASP A 254 -12.53 0.17 11.54
C ASP A 254 -13.69 1.17 11.41
N HIS A 255 -13.39 2.47 11.33
CA HIS A 255 -14.40 3.53 11.18
C HIS A 255 -15.07 3.49 9.79
N ALA A 256 -14.31 3.29 8.73
CA ALA A 256 -14.82 3.25 7.35
C ALA A 256 -15.45 1.90 6.98
N GLY A 257 -15.33 0.87 7.82
CA GLY A 257 -15.78 -0.49 7.52
C GLY A 257 -15.03 -1.10 6.32
N ARG A 258 -13.73 -0.82 6.18
CA ARG A 258 -12.86 -1.27 5.08
C ARG A 258 -11.65 -2.03 5.60
N SER A 259 -10.92 -2.72 4.72
CA SER A 259 -9.65 -3.34 5.10
C SER A 259 -8.52 -2.30 5.14
N ARG A 260 -7.48 -2.53 5.96
CA ARG A 260 -6.25 -1.72 5.97
C ARG A 260 -5.62 -1.61 4.57
N HIS A 261 -5.64 -2.71 3.81
CA HIS A 261 -5.18 -2.72 2.42
C HIS A 261 -5.96 -1.71 1.54
N THR A 262 -7.28 -1.58 1.74
CA THR A 262 -8.08 -0.60 1.00
C THR A 262 -7.69 0.83 1.38
N VAL A 263 -7.44 1.09 2.66
CA VAL A 263 -6.98 2.39 3.16
C VAL A 263 -5.65 2.78 2.50
N TYR A 264 -4.64 1.90 2.55
CA TYR A 264 -3.34 2.15 1.90
C TYR A 264 -3.46 2.31 0.39
N ARG A 265 -4.28 1.49 -0.29
CA ARG A 265 -4.49 1.62 -1.73
C ARG A 265 -5.10 2.97 -2.10
N VAL A 266 -6.08 3.45 -1.33
CA VAL A 266 -6.70 4.78 -1.55
C VAL A 266 -5.69 5.89 -1.29
N TRP A 267 -4.92 5.79 -0.20
CA TRP A 267 -3.90 6.78 0.15
C TRP A 267 -2.79 6.88 -0.91
N ASN A 268 -2.25 5.75 -1.34
CA ASN A 268 -1.21 5.72 -2.37
C ASN A 268 -1.75 6.21 -3.72
N ALA A 269 -2.99 5.89 -4.07
CA ALA A 269 -3.62 6.42 -5.28
C ALA A 269 -3.79 7.94 -5.22
N PHE A 270 -4.15 8.49 -4.05
CA PHE A 270 -4.20 9.95 -3.85
C PHE A 270 -2.82 10.60 -3.98
N ARG A 271 -1.80 10.06 -3.30
CA ARG A 271 -0.41 10.56 -3.40
C ARG A 271 0.11 10.51 -4.83
N ALA A 272 -0.11 9.40 -5.55
CA ALA A 272 0.26 9.27 -6.95
C ALA A 272 -0.46 10.31 -7.84
N ALA A 273 -1.78 10.48 -7.67
CA ALA A 273 -2.53 11.48 -8.44
C ALA A 273 -2.07 12.91 -8.14
N ARG A 274 -1.75 13.20 -6.87
CA ARG A 274 -1.20 14.48 -6.44
C ARG A 274 0.17 14.74 -7.06
N LEU A 275 1.09 13.76 -7.03
CA LEU A 275 2.36 13.85 -7.74
C LEU A 275 2.14 14.16 -9.21
N GLN A 276 1.18 13.50 -9.87
CA GLN A 276 0.86 13.74 -11.28
C GLN A 276 0.30 15.14 -11.58
N SER A 277 -0.26 15.85 -10.58
CA SER A 277 -0.80 17.20 -10.76
C SER A 277 0.25 18.32 -10.67
N TYR A 278 1.47 18.03 -10.20
CA TYR A 278 2.50 19.05 -10.04
C TYR A 278 3.18 19.42 -11.37
N GLU A 279 3.33 20.72 -11.60
CA GLU A 279 4.03 21.32 -12.73
C GLU A 279 5.52 21.51 -12.43
N LEU A 280 6.34 20.50 -12.70
CA LEU A 280 7.77 20.57 -12.37
C LEU A 280 8.55 21.43 -13.38
N PRO A 281 9.68 22.04 -12.98
CA PRO A 281 10.64 22.64 -13.90
C PRO A 281 10.96 21.66 -15.04
N SER A 282 10.82 22.12 -16.29
CA SER A 282 10.97 21.30 -17.48
C SER A 282 12.34 21.42 -18.14
N VAL A 283 13.32 21.97 -17.44
CA VAL A 283 14.69 22.14 -17.93
C VAL A 283 15.36 20.77 -17.94
N VAL A 284 15.75 20.30 -19.13
CA VAL A 284 16.49 19.05 -19.32
C VAL A 284 17.86 19.40 -19.86
N LEU A 285 18.91 18.98 -19.15
CA LEU A 285 20.28 19.15 -19.60
C LEU A 285 20.80 17.82 -20.19
N PRO A 286 21.67 17.84 -21.22
CA PRO A 286 22.23 16.63 -21.82
C PRO A 286 22.98 15.74 -20.82
N THR A 287 23.48 16.33 -19.73
CA THR A 287 24.20 15.60 -18.68
C THR A 287 23.31 14.71 -17.83
N PHE A 288 21.98 14.87 -17.85
CA PHE A 288 21.07 14.14 -16.97
C PHE A 288 20.93 12.66 -17.33
N ASP A 289 21.13 12.31 -18.60
CA ASP A 289 21.06 10.92 -19.08
C ASP A 289 22.40 10.18 -18.98
N LEU A 290 23.46 10.85 -18.53
CA LEU A 290 24.77 10.23 -18.35
C LEU A 290 24.78 9.28 -17.15
N GLU A 291 25.51 8.18 -17.28
CA GLU A 291 25.74 7.27 -16.16
C GLU A 291 26.49 7.99 -15.03
N GLY A 292 26.00 7.84 -13.79
CA GLY A 292 26.56 8.55 -12.63
C GLY A 292 26.14 10.03 -12.50
N ALA A 293 25.21 10.53 -13.32
CA ALA A 293 24.72 11.91 -13.22
C ALA A 293 24.20 12.25 -11.80
N ALA A 294 23.49 11.31 -11.17
CA ALA A 294 23.05 11.44 -9.77
C ALA A 294 24.23 11.70 -8.83
N ASP A 295 25.28 10.90 -8.94
CA ASP A 295 26.43 10.97 -8.03
C ASP A 295 27.20 12.28 -8.21
N VAL A 296 27.30 12.80 -9.42
CA VAL A 296 27.98 14.08 -9.67
C VAL A 296 27.11 15.27 -9.23
N LEU A 297 25.83 15.27 -9.59
CA LEU A 297 24.94 16.43 -9.38
C LEU A 297 24.41 16.51 -7.95
N LEU A 298 24.28 15.39 -7.24
CA LEU A 298 23.65 15.32 -5.91
C LEU A 298 24.61 15.09 -4.75
N SER A 299 25.91 14.91 -5.00
CA SER A 299 26.94 14.78 -3.96
C SER A 299 27.56 16.08 -3.41
N PRO A 300 27.58 17.23 -4.13
CA PRO A 300 28.21 18.44 -3.60
C PRO A 300 27.58 18.91 -2.29
N SER A 301 28.41 19.39 -1.34
CA SER A 301 27.96 19.87 -0.02
C SER A 301 26.88 20.94 -0.14
N ARG A 302 26.97 21.76 -1.19
CA ARG A 302 26.02 22.80 -1.57
C ARG A 302 24.57 22.30 -1.62
N VAL A 303 24.36 21.05 -2.01
CA VAL A 303 23.04 20.44 -2.18
C VAL A 303 22.76 19.35 -1.15
N THR A 304 23.76 18.88 -0.40
CA THR A 304 23.58 17.85 0.65
C THR A 304 23.57 18.38 2.07
N ASP A 305 24.44 19.33 2.42
CA ASP A 305 24.71 19.74 3.81
C ASP A 305 24.56 21.26 4.03
N GLU A 306 24.65 22.05 2.96
CA GLU A 306 24.66 23.52 3.00
C GLU A 306 23.45 24.12 2.27
N MET A 307 22.30 23.45 2.31
CA MET A 307 21.10 23.94 1.61
C MET A 307 20.61 25.29 2.17
N GLY A 308 20.93 25.57 3.43
CA GLY A 308 21.06 26.93 3.96
C GLY A 308 19.86 27.85 3.80
N PHE A 309 18.63 27.35 3.96
CA PHE A 309 17.45 28.21 4.05
C PHE A 309 17.27 28.70 5.49
N ARG A 310 16.96 30.00 5.66
CA ARG A 310 16.66 30.57 6.98
C ARG A 310 15.16 30.60 7.22
N GLU A 311 14.74 30.15 8.40
CA GLU A 311 13.34 30.20 8.78
C GLU A 311 12.87 31.65 8.88
N GLY A 312 11.80 31.97 8.14
CA GLY A 312 11.26 33.32 8.06
C GLY A 312 11.92 34.24 7.03
N ALA A 313 12.87 33.78 6.21
CA ALA A 313 13.50 34.64 5.19
C ALA A 313 12.51 35.25 4.17
N LEU A 314 11.32 34.66 4.02
CA LEU A 314 10.29 35.05 3.06
C LEU A 314 9.12 35.83 3.69
N GLY A 315 9.31 36.40 4.88
CA GLY A 315 8.31 37.26 5.52
C GLY A 315 8.69 37.67 6.95
N GLY A 316 7.76 38.22 7.72
CA GLY A 316 8.04 38.73 9.06
C GLY A 316 8.04 40.26 9.13
N ASP A 317 8.63 40.85 10.17
CA ASP A 317 8.68 42.31 10.29
C ASP A 317 9.46 42.92 9.12
N VAL A 318 8.87 43.90 8.44
CA VAL A 318 9.42 44.48 7.21
C VAL A 318 10.80 45.11 7.43
N MET A 319 11.05 45.72 8.58
CA MET A 319 12.31 46.43 8.85
C MET A 319 13.43 45.42 9.12
N THR A 320 13.15 44.42 9.96
CA THR A 320 14.07 43.32 10.22
C THR A 320 14.35 42.53 8.94
N TRP A 321 13.30 42.17 8.19
CA TRP A 321 13.42 41.44 6.93
C TRP A 321 14.27 42.21 5.91
N HIS A 322 14.05 43.52 5.75
CA HIS A 322 14.82 44.35 4.83
C HIS A 322 16.30 44.39 5.23
N ALA A 323 16.58 44.61 6.52
CA ALA A 323 17.94 44.63 7.05
C ALA A 323 18.66 43.28 6.82
N ASP A 324 17.96 42.17 7.07
CA ASP A 324 18.49 40.81 6.88
C ASP A 324 18.80 40.51 5.41
N VAL A 325 17.91 40.91 4.49
CA VAL A 325 18.13 40.76 3.05
C VAL A 325 19.34 41.58 2.61
N MET A 326 19.47 42.82 3.07
CA MET A 326 20.59 43.69 2.70
C MET A 326 21.94 43.23 3.24
N GLN A 327 21.96 42.52 4.37
CA GLN A 327 23.16 41.90 4.95
C GLN A 327 23.56 40.59 4.27
N THR A 328 22.68 40.00 3.45
CA THR A 328 22.99 38.74 2.76
C THR A 328 24.08 38.96 1.72
N GLU A 329 25.07 38.07 1.66
CA GLU A 329 26.13 38.13 0.65
C GLU A 329 25.56 38.02 -0.77
N SER A 330 26.18 38.69 -1.73
CA SER A 330 25.77 38.58 -3.13
C SER A 330 25.96 37.14 -3.61
N PRO A 331 25.02 36.58 -4.39
CA PRO A 331 25.15 35.24 -4.92
C PRO A 331 26.35 35.15 -5.86
N ASP A 332 27.06 34.03 -5.78
CA ASP A 332 28.09 33.63 -6.73
C ASP A 332 27.44 32.70 -7.76
N ASP A 333 27.10 33.26 -8.92
CA ASP A 333 26.35 32.56 -9.96
C ASP A 333 27.05 31.26 -10.41
N GLU A 334 28.38 31.17 -10.38
CA GLU A 334 29.11 29.94 -10.73
C GLU A 334 28.94 28.86 -9.66
N ARG A 335 29.01 29.24 -8.38
CA ARG A 335 28.72 28.31 -7.27
C ARG A 335 27.27 27.84 -7.29
N GLU A 336 26.34 28.71 -7.64
CA GLU A 336 24.91 28.38 -7.67
C GLU A 336 24.52 27.49 -8.86
N LEU A 337 25.35 27.35 -9.91
CA LEU A 337 25.12 26.36 -10.98
C LEU A 337 24.95 24.94 -10.45
N THR A 338 25.67 24.60 -9.38
CA THR A 338 25.54 23.29 -8.72
C THR A 338 24.12 23.08 -8.18
N ALA A 339 23.54 24.11 -7.55
CA ALA A 339 22.18 24.07 -7.02
C ALA A 339 21.14 24.00 -8.15
N PHE A 340 21.31 24.75 -9.24
CA PHE A 340 20.46 24.66 -10.42
C PHE A 340 20.51 23.26 -11.05
N GLY A 341 21.70 22.70 -11.24
CA GLY A 341 21.89 21.35 -11.79
C GLY A 341 21.16 20.28 -10.97
N ALA A 342 21.34 20.30 -9.65
CA ALA A 342 20.66 19.38 -8.74
C ALA A 342 19.13 19.56 -8.73
N LEU A 343 18.64 20.81 -8.67
CA LEU A 343 17.21 21.11 -8.72
C LEU A 343 16.56 20.52 -9.98
N PHE A 344 17.12 20.84 -11.15
CA PHE A 344 16.58 20.38 -12.42
C PHE A 344 16.72 18.86 -12.59
N TYR A 345 17.81 18.26 -12.14
CA TYR A 345 18.00 16.82 -12.16
C TYR A 345 16.96 16.08 -11.30
N LEU A 346 16.71 16.56 -10.06
CA LEU A 346 15.68 15.97 -9.19
C LEU A 346 14.28 16.06 -9.82
N CYS A 347 13.95 17.22 -10.40
CA CYS A 347 12.67 17.41 -11.09
C CYS A 347 12.55 16.55 -12.36
N TYR A 348 13.64 16.42 -13.13
CA TYR A 348 13.73 15.53 -14.29
C TYR A 348 13.49 14.07 -13.89
N GLU A 349 14.19 13.59 -12.86
CA GLU A 349 14.10 12.19 -12.42
C GLU A 349 12.70 11.86 -11.89
N VAL A 350 12.12 12.76 -11.09
CA VAL A 350 10.72 12.62 -10.64
C VAL A 350 9.77 12.62 -11.83
N GLY A 351 9.97 13.49 -12.82
CA GLY A 351 9.18 13.54 -14.05
C GLY A 351 9.25 12.22 -14.85
N ARG A 352 10.46 11.67 -15.01
CA ARG A 352 10.72 10.40 -15.69
C ARG A 352 10.02 9.23 -14.99
N GLN A 353 10.14 9.13 -13.67
CA GLN A 353 9.49 8.09 -12.89
C GLN A 353 7.97 8.23 -12.89
N ARG A 354 7.44 9.47 -12.81
CA ARG A 354 6.01 9.78 -12.95
C ARG A 354 5.43 9.27 -14.26
N ALA A 355 6.12 9.49 -15.37
CA ALA A 355 5.69 8.98 -16.67
C ALA A 355 5.61 7.44 -16.66
N ALA A 356 6.65 6.77 -16.14
CA ALA A 356 6.72 5.30 -16.10
C ALA A 356 5.57 4.64 -15.31
N PHE A 357 5.14 5.22 -14.18
CA PHE A 357 4.01 4.67 -13.41
C PHE A 357 2.65 5.25 -13.78
N ALA A 358 2.55 6.33 -14.56
CA ALA A 358 1.28 6.74 -15.15
C ALA A 358 0.76 5.65 -16.11
N ASP A 359 1.68 5.03 -16.86
CA ASP A 359 1.38 3.97 -17.82
C ASP A 359 1.16 2.60 -17.16
N THR A 360 2.03 2.22 -16.22
CA THR A 360 1.99 0.90 -15.56
C THR A 360 1.10 0.86 -14.31
N GLY A 361 0.95 1.99 -13.62
CA GLY A 361 0.24 2.11 -12.33
C GLY A 361 -1.26 1.92 -12.41
N LYS A 362 -1.87 2.08 -13.60
CA LYS A 362 -3.29 1.75 -13.84
C LYS A 362 -3.61 0.26 -13.58
N ARG A 363 -2.62 -0.64 -13.69
CA ARG A 363 -2.82 -2.10 -13.57
C ARG A 363 -2.45 -2.68 -12.21
N ARG A 364 -1.39 -2.19 -11.55
CA ARG A 364 -0.84 -2.77 -10.31
C ARG A 364 -0.88 -1.85 -9.08
N GLY A 365 -1.17 -0.55 -9.25
CA GLY A 365 -1.02 0.46 -8.19
C GLY A 365 0.45 0.81 -7.94
N VAL A 366 0.70 1.99 -7.36
CA VAL A 366 2.05 2.49 -7.07
C VAL A 366 2.49 2.06 -5.67
N SER A 367 3.73 1.62 -5.51
CA SER A 367 4.26 1.17 -4.22
C SER A 367 4.43 2.34 -3.26
N ALA A 368 4.28 2.10 -1.96
CA ALA A 368 4.46 3.15 -0.95
C ALA A 368 5.92 3.62 -0.85
N GLY A 369 6.89 2.72 -1.08
CA GLY A 369 8.32 3.04 -1.08
C GLY A 369 8.67 4.04 -2.17
N LEU A 370 8.30 3.75 -3.42
CA LEU A 370 8.52 4.65 -4.56
C LEU A 370 7.87 6.02 -4.35
N LEU A 371 6.63 6.05 -3.82
CA LEU A 371 5.99 7.33 -3.51
C LEU A 371 6.74 8.13 -2.43
N ASN A 372 7.30 7.47 -1.43
CA ASN A 372 8.10 8.14 -0.40
C ASN A 372 9.39 8.71 -1.00
N GLU A 373 10.09 7.93 -1.83
CA GLU A 373 11.32 8.36 -2.51
C GLU A 373 11.07 9.60 -3.36
N LEU A 374 10.03 9.59 -4.19
CA LEU A 374 9.66 10.72 -5.05
C LEU A 374 9.25 11.97 -4.26
N GLU A 375 8.46 11.80 -3.20
CA GLU A 375 8.07 12.91 -2.33
C GLU A 375 9.29 13.50 -1.59
N THR A 376 10.24 12.66 -1.15
CA THR A 376 11.52 13.11 -0.55
C THR A 376 12.38 13.86 -1.57
N GLN A 377 12.49 13.37 -2.82
CA GLN A 377 13.22 14.05 -3.89
C GLN A 377 12.61 15.41 -4.23
N LEU A 378 11.27 15.51 -4.29
CA LEU A 378 10.60 16.80 -4.51
C LEU A 378 10.76 17.76 -3.34
N LEU A 379 10.77 17.25 -2.10
CA LEU A 379 11.07 18.08 -0.95
C LEU A 379 12.51 18.59 -1.01
N TRP A 380 13.46 17.75 -1.43
CA TRP A 380 14.85 18.14 -1.62
C TRP A 380 14.99 19.23 -2.69
N ALA A 381 14.38 19.04 -3.87
CA ALA A 381 14.29 20.04 -4.91
C ALA A 381 13.68 21.36 -4.40
N GLY A 382 12.59 21.27 -3.63
CA GLY A 382 11.95 22.43 -3.01
C GLY A 382 12.85 23.18 -2.03
N ARG A 383 13.67 22.47 -1.24
CA ARG A 383 14.67 23.07 -0.33
C ARG A 383 15.76 23.81 -1.10
N ILE A 384 16.28 23.21 -2.17
CA ILE A 384 17.27 23.85 -3.05
C ILE A 384 16.66 25.11 -3.68
N LYS A 385 15.44 25.01 -4.22
CA LYS A 385 14.71 26.15 -4.80
C LYS A 385 14.48 27.26 -3.78
N HIS A 386 14.10 26.92 -2.54
CA HIS A 386 13.95 27.89 -1.46
C HIS A 386 15.27 28.61 -1.19
N GLY A 387 16.38 27.87 -1.02
CA GLY A 387 17.70 28.46 -0.80
C GLY A 387 18.15 29.38 -1.95
N LEU A 388 17.87 29.01 -3.20
CA LEU A 388 18.09 29.87 -4.37
C LEU A 388 17.24 31.14 -4.28
N VAL A 389 15.93 31.03 -4.06
CA VAL A 389 15.03 32.19 -3.96
C VAL A 389 15.51 33.16 -2.88
N GLU A 390 15.89 32.64 -1.71
CA GLU A 390 16.40 33.43 -0.60
C GLU A 390 17.66 34.23 -0.96
N ARG A 391 18.63 33.61 -1.63
CA ARG A 391 19.91 34.25 -2.00
C ARG A 391 19.73 35.35 -3.04
N TYR A 392 18.76 35.18 -3.93
CA TYR A 392 18.46 36.18 -4.95
C TYR A 392 17.49 37.27 -4.48
N LEU A 393 17.03 37.26 -3.21
CA LEU A 393 16.22 38.35 -2.65
C LEU A 393 16.96 39.69 -2.68
N ARG A 394 18.26 39.72 -2.35
CA ARG A 394 19.02 40.98 -2.31
C ARG A 394 19.19 41.62 -3.70
N PRO A 395 19.70 40.91 -4.72
CA PRO A 395 19.76 41.46 -6.08
C PRO A 395 18.38 41.92 -6.59
N ALA A 396 17.32 41.15 -6.28
CA ALA A 396 15.96 41.49 -6.66
C ALA A 396 15.45 42.77 -5.97
N LEU A 397 15.68 42.90 -4.65
CA LEU A 397 15.33 44.07 -3.87
C LEU A 397 16.03 45.33 -4.40
N VAL A 398 17.31 45.22 -4.80
CA VAL A 398 18.05 46.33 -5.43
C VAL A 398 17.35 46.80 -6.70
N VAL A 399 16.91 45.90 -7.59
CA VAL A 399 16.16 46.26 -8.81
C VAL A 399 14.84 46.94 -8.47
N VAL A 400 14.11 46.42 -7.47
CA VAL A 400 12.85 47.02 -7.00
C VAL A 400 13.09 48.44 -6.46
N GLU A 401 14.05 48.64 -5.58
CA GLU A 401 14.33 49.95 -4.98
C GLU A 401 14.89 50.96 -6.00
N GLN A 402 15.65 50.51 -7.00
CA GLN A 402 16.06 51.34 -8.14
C GLN A 402 14.86 51.79 -8.97
N HIS A 403 13.92 50.89 -9.27
CA HIS A 403 12.70 51.22 -10.00
C HIS A 403 11.81 52.20 -9.22
N LEU A 404 11.75 52.03 -7.89
CA LEU A 404 11.02 52.93 -7.00
C LEU A 404 11.74 54.28 -6.80
N GLY A 405 13.06 54.37 -7.02
CA GLY A 405 13.86 55.55 -6.67
C GLY A 405 14.02 55.75 -5.15
N GLY A 406 13.93 54.68 -4.35
CA GLY A 406 14.03 54.74 -2.88
C GLY A 406 13.70 53.41 -2.20
N PRO A 407 13.86 53.34 -0.86
CA PRO A 407 13.71 52.09 -0.13
C PRO A 407 12.26 51.57 -0.15
N LEU A 408 12.11 50.26 -0.26
CA LEU A 408 10.79 49.60 -0.26
C LEU A 408 10.01 49.91 1.02
N THR A 409 10.70 49.98 2.15
CA THR A 409 10.12 50.28 3.48
C THR A 409 9.50 51.67 3.58
N GLY A 410 9.83 52.59 2.64
CA GLY A 410 9.24 53.92 2.57
C GLY A 410 7.86 53.99 1.91
N ARG A 411 7.38 52.87 1.33
CA ARG A 411 6.13 52.78 0.56
C ARG A 411 4.90 52.48 1.43
N GLY A 412 3.71 52.57 0.84
CA GLY A 412 2.45 52.25 1.53
C GLY A 412 2.33 50.75 1.84
N ARG A 413 1.62 50.39 2.93
CA ARG A 413 1.46 48.99 3.38
C ARG A 413 1.08 48.01 2.26
N SER A 414 0.05 48.32 1.48
CA SER A 414 -0.44 47.44 0.42
C SER A 414 0.56 47.28 -0.72
N GLU A 415 1.28 48.35 -1.05
CA GLU A 415 2.31 48.37 -2.07
C GLU A 415 3.52 47.53 -1.64
N VAL A 416 3.96 47.67 -0.39
CA VAL A 416 5.04 46.87 0.19
C VAL A 416 4.73 45.37 0.14
N ILE A 417 3.53 44.98 0.59
CA ILE A 417 3.11 43.56 0.56
C ILE A 417 3.02 43.05 -0.88
N GLY A 418 2.46 43.86 -1.80
CA GLY A 418 2.34 43.51 -3.21
C GLY A 418 3.69 43.31 -3.89
N LEU A 419 4.62 44.25 -3.71
CA LEU A 419 5.97 44.18 -4.27
C LEU A 419 6.81 43.05 -3.66
N HIS A 420 6.65 42.78 -2.35
CA HIS A 420 7.28 41.63 -1.71
C HIS A 420 6.83 40.30 -2.33
N HIS A 421 5.53 40.11 -2.55
CA HIS A 421 5.01 38.91 -3.22
C HIS A 421 5.45 38.84 -4.68
N LEU A 422 5.37 39.95 -5.43
CA LEU A 422 5.81 40.02 -6.82
C LEU A 422 7.28 39.63 -6.94
N MET A 423 8.11 40.11 -6.01
CA MET A 423 9.53 39.83 -5.99
C MET A 423 9.79 38.33 -5.85
N ILE A 424 9.23 37.70 -4.82
CA ILE A 424 9.42 36.27 -4.55
C ILE A 424 8.86 35.41 -5.69
N GLN A 425 7.67 35.75 -6.20
CA GLN A 425 7.07 35.04 -7.33
C GLN A 425 7.93 35.15 -8.60
N THR A 426 8.52 36.32 -8.87
CA THR A 426 9.36 36.54 -10.05
C THR A 426 10.68 35.79 -9.94
N ILE A 427 11.34 35.80 -8.78
CA ILE A 427 12.55 35.00 -8.55
C ILE A 427 12.22 33.51 -8.70
N SER A 428 11.15 33.04 -8.04
CA SER A 428 10.70 31.64 -8.11
C SER A 428 10.45 31.16 -9.54
N SER A 429 9.76 31.98 -10.34
CA SER A 429 9.48 31.67 -11.76
C SER A 429 10.73 31.75 -12.63
N ALA A 430 11.65 32.67 -12.32
CA ALA A 430 12.95 32.75 -13.01
C ALA A 430 13.78 31.49 -12.73
N VAL A 431 13.79 30.98 -11.49
CA VAL A 431 14.46 29.72 -11.15
C VAL A 431 13.90 28.55 -11.96
N ASP A 432 12.58 28.45 -12.13
CA ASP A 432 11.95 27.34 -12.87
C ASP A 432 12.26 27.33 -14.37
N THR A 433 12.60 28.49 -14.94
CA THR A 433 12.74 28.70 -16.39
C THR A 433 14.17 28.99 -16.83
N TYR A 434 15.11 29.05 -15.89
CA TYR A 434 16.51 29.35 -16.19
C TYR A 434 17.21 28.19 -16.91
N HIS A 435 18.02 28.53 -17.90
CA HIS A 435 18.80 27.55 -18.66
C HIS A 435 20.30 27.89 -18.57
N PRO A 436 21.09 27.14 -17.76
CA PRO A 436 22.52 27.38 -17.57
C PRO A 436 23.34 27.39 -18.87
N GLU A 437 22.97 26.58 -19.87
CA GLU A 437 23.72 26.46 -21.12
C GLU A 437 23.66 27.70 -22.02
N ARG A 438 22.75 28.65 -21.73
CA ARG A 438 22.65 29.91 -22.49
C ARG A 438 23.79 30.88 -22.18
N GLY A 439 24.66 30.57 -21.22
CA GLY A 439 25.83 31.38 -20.87
C GLY A 439 25.52 32.72 -20.21
N GLN A 440 24.24 33.00 -19.90
CA GLN A 440 23.84 34.19 -19.16
C GLN A 440 23.85 33.90 -17.66
N HIS A 441 24.56 34.71 -16.89
CA HIS A 441 24.51 34.73 -15.43
C HIS A 441 23.07 34.86 -14.90
N PHE A 442 22.68 34.05 -13.91
CA PHE A 442 21.32 34.04 -13.38
C PHE A 442 20.93 35.41 -12.79
N THR A 443 21.85 36.12 -12.15
CA THR A 443 21.58 37.47 -11.62
C THR A 443 21.09 38.41 -12.73
N ALA A 444 21.72 38.37 -13.91
CA ALA A 444 21.32 39.18 -15.06
C ALA A 444 19.95 38.75 -15.62
N TYR A 445 19.72 37.45 -15.72
CA TYR A 445 18.44 36.89 -16.18
C TYR A 445 17.28 37.28 -15.23
N MET A 446 17.46 37.07 -13.93
CA MET A 446 16.47 37.40 -12.90
C MET A 446 16.20 38.91 -12.85
N SER A 447 17.24 39.75 -12.90
CA SER A 447 17.08 41.21 -12.90
C SER A 447 16.26 41.71 -14.09
N PHE A 448 16.48 41.14 -15.28
CA PHE A 448 15.66 41.43 -16.47
C PHE A 448 14.19 41.03 -16.25
N GLN A 449 13.94 39.83 -15.73
CA GLN A 449 12.57 39.38 -15.44
C GLN A 449 11.89 40.27 -14.38
N MET A 450 12.64 40.72 -13.38
CA MET A 450 12.15 41.65 -12.36
C MET A 450 11.78 43.01 -12.94
N ALA A 451 12.67 43.61 -13.74
CA ALA A 451 12.40 44.88 -14.40
C ALA A 451 11.15 44.78 -15.30
N ARG A 452 10.99 43.67 -16.02
CA ARG A 452 9.81 43.40 -16.85
C ARG A 452 8.54 43.27 -16.01
N ALA A 453 8.60 42.56 -14.87
CA ALA A 453 7.46 42.39 -13.97
C ALA A 453 7.04 43.73 -13.35
N LEU A 454 8.00 44.55 -12.92
CA LEU A 454 7.76 45.88 -12.35
C LEU A 454 7.12 46.84 -13.37
N ALA A 455 7.57 46.82 -14.63
CA ALA A 455 7.00 47.65 -15.69
C ALA A 455 5.51 47.34 -15.98
N GLN A 456 5.00 46.17 -15.55
CA GLN A 456 3.60 45.79 -15.71
C GLN A 456 2.73 46.21 -14.51
N VAL A 457 3.32 46.73 -13.43
CA VAL A 457 2.57 47.18 -12.26
C VAL A 457 2.11 48.62 -12.46
N GLU A 458 0.81 48.80 -12.66
CA GLU A 458 0.21 50.14 -12.81
C GLU A 458 0.23 50.91 -11.47
N GLY A 459 0.48 52.23 -11.54
CA GLY A 459 0.31 53.14 -10.40
C GLY A 459 1.48 53.24 -9.41
N LEU A 460 2.65 52.67 -9.71
CA LEU A 460 3.86 52.78 -8.86
C LEU A 460 4.43 54.21 -8.78
N SER A 461 4.12 55.11 -9.74
CA SER A 461 4.83 56.40 -9.90
C SER A 461 4.22 57.63 -9.21
N ASP A 462 2.97 57.60 -8.72
CA ASP A 462 2.25 58.87 -8.45
C ASP A 462 1.88 59.12 -6.98
N ALA A 463 2.08 58.16 -6.07
CA ALA A 463 1.62 58.24 -4.68
C ALA A 463 2.72 58.55 -3.64
N SER A 464 3.96 58.82 -4.11
CA SER A 464 5.19 58.82 -3.30
C SER A 464 5.19 59.81 -2.13
N ASP A 465 4.70 61.03 -2.31
CA ASP A 465 4.96 62.07 -1.30
C ASP A 465 3.93 62.11 -0.16
N ARG A 466 2.68 61.71 -0.41
CA ARG A 466 1.60 61.77 0.60
C ARG A 466 1.45 60.48 1.42
N ALA A 467 1.76 59.32 0.83
CA ALA A 467 1.69 58.03 1.54
C ALA A 467 2.87 57.84 2.52
N SER A 468 4.09 58.21 2.10
CA SER A 468 5.29 58.11 2.94
C SER A 468 5.27 59.02 4.18
N ALA A 469 4.52 60.13 4.15
CA ALA A 469 4.32 61.03 5.29
C ALA A 469 3.29 60.50 6.33
N ARG A 470 2.41 59.57 5.94
CA ARG A 470 1.49 58.87 6.85
C ARG A 470 2.08 57.56 7.37
N ALA A 471 2.81 56.82 6.53
CA ALA A 471 3.52 55.60 6.94
C ALA A 471 4.59 55.88 8.00
N ARG A 472 5.34 56.99 7.88
CA ARG A 472 6.29 57.45 8.91
C ARG A 472 5.66 57.84 10.25
N ARG A 473 4.35 58.14 10.29
CA ARG A 473 3.62 58.55 11.53
C ARG A 473 2.86 57.42 12.19
N ALA A 474 2.51 56.36 11.45
CA ALA A 474 1.91 55.15 11.99
C ALA A 474 3.03 54.20 12.43
N GLY A 475 3.60 54.42 13.62
CA GLY A 475 4.68 53.61 14.21
C GLY A 475 4.28 52.18 14.57
N GLY A 476 3.70 51.43 13.63
CA GLY A 476 3.40 50.02 13.76
C GLY A 476 4.32 49.18 12.88
N SER A 477 4.91 48.13 13.46
CA SER A 477 5.61 47.07 12.73
C SER A 477 4.70 46.48 11.64
N LEU A 478 5.09 46.61 10.37
CA LEU A 478 4.41 45.98 9.25
C LEU A 478 4.92 44.55 9.12
N ILE A 479 4.01 43.58 9.29
CA ILE A 479 4.32 42.17 9.10
C ILE A 479 4.03 41.76 7.65
N LEU A 480 5.06 41.33 6.95
CA LEU A 480 5.01 40.65 5.66
C LEU A 480 4.48 39.23 5.85
N PRO A 481 3.48 38.80 5.07
CA PRO A 481 3.06 37.40 5.05
C PRO A 481 4.21 36.49 4.64
N ASP A 482 4.28 35.30 5.25
CA ASP A 482 5.19 34.26 4.80
C ASP A 482 4.80 33.79 3.40
N ALA A 483 5.67 34.08 2.44
CA ALA A 483 5.43 33.83 1.02
C ALA A 483 6.00 32.48 0.54
N VAL A 484 6.28 31.53 1.43
CA VAL A 484 6.74 30.17 1.08
C VAL A 484 5.85 29.48 0.03
N THR A 485 4.56 29.82 0.00
CA THR A 485 3.61 29.27 -0.98
C THR A 485 3.87 29.68 -2.42
N LEU A 486 4.65 30.75 -2.64
CA LEU A 486 5.06 31.24 -3.95
C LEU A 486 6.29 30.49 -4.50
N ILE A 487 6.96 29.65 -3.70
CA ILE A 487 8.07 28.81 -4.17
C ILE A 487 7.57 27.67 -5.06
N GLY A 488 6.40 27.11 -4.78
CA GLY A 488 5.84 26.04 -5.61
C GLY A 488 4.82 25.19 -4.87
N SER A 489 3.79 24.75 -5.60
CA SER A 489 2.67 23.98 -5.03
C SER A 489 3.11 22.65 -4.42
N TRP A 490 4.05 21.94 -5.05
CA TRP A 490 4.58 20.69 -4.49
C TRP A 490 5.39 20.91 -3.22
N TYR A 491 6.15 22.00 -3.14
CA TYR A 491 7.02 22.24 -1.99
C TYR A 491 6.19 22.43 -0.72
N VAL A 492 5.12 23.23 -0.79
CA VAL A 492 4.21 23.45 0.34
C VAL A 492 3.53 22.16 0.79
N ASP A 493 3.13 21.31 -0.17
CA ASP A 493 2.44 20.06 0.12
C ASP A 493 3.36 18.98 0.72
N MET A 494 4.67 19.06 0.47
CA MET A 494 5.67 18.14 0.99
C MET A 494 6.34 18.63 2.28
N ASP A 495 6.37 19.94 2.52
CA ASP A 495 7.03 20.52 3.69
C ASP A 495 6.10 20.59 4.92
N LEU A 496 6.71 20.66 6.10
CA LEU A 496 6.01 21.02 7.33
C LEU A 496 5.68 22.51 7.32
N PRO A 497 4.42 22.89 7.65
CA PRO A 497 4.07 24.27 7.95
C PRO A 497 5.02 24.91 8.96
N ARG A 498 5.42 26.17 8.72
CA ARG A 498 6.36 26.95 9.57
C ARG A 498 6.12 26.81 11.06
N SER A 499 4.87 26.98 11.50
CA SER A 499 4.48 26.89 12.92
C SER A 499 4.88 25.59 13.62
N LEU A 500 5.13 24.53 12.84
CA LEU A 500 5.50 23.21 13.33
C LEU A 500 7.00 23.00 13.29
N ARG A 501 7.68 23.51 12.26
CA ARG A 501 9.14 23.48 12.20
C ARG A 501 9.73 24.16 13.43
N GLU A 502 9.18 25.32 13.82
CA GLU A 502 9.51 26.03 15.06
C GLU A 502 9.26 25.18 16.33
N GLN A 503 8.31 24.23 16.30
CA GLN A 503 8.00 23.35 17.43
C GLN A 503 8.85 22.08 17.47
N VAL A 504 9.36 21.60 16.32
CA VAL A 504 10.16 20.36 16.25
C VAL A 504 11.39 20.45 17.16
N VAL A 505 12.01 21.62 17.26
CA VAL A 505 13.17 21.87 18.12
C VAL A 505 12.86 21.61 19.61
N HIS A 506 11.61 21.84 20.02
CA HIS A 506 11.13 21.71 21.39
C HIS A 506 10.55 20.32 21.74
N LEU A 507 10.62 19.35 20.83
CA LEU A 507 10.19 17.98 21.13
C LEU A 507 11.12 17.33 22.17
N GLU A 508 10.52 16.80 23.23
CA GLU A 508 11.25 16.12 24.32
C GLU A 508 11.84 14.77 23.89
N ASP A 509 11.14 14.05 23.00
CA ASP A 509 11.61 12.78 22.46
C ASP A 509 12.67 13.04 21.38
N GLU A 510 13.93 12.78 21.74
CA GLU A 510 15.09 12.98 20.88
C GLU A 510 15.02 12.16 19.59
N GLN A 511 14.49 10.93 19.65
CA GLN A 511 14.37 10.06 18.49
C GLN A 511 13.29 10.59 17.53
N GLN A 512 12.16 11.08 18.07
CA GLN A 512 11.14 11.75 17.26
C GLN A 512 11.68 13.01 16.60
N ARG A 513 12.39 13.85 17.36
CA ARG A 513 13.02 15.07 16.85
C ARG A 513 14.01 14.76 15.73
N LEU A 514 14.91 13.78 15.93
CA LEU A 514 15.87 13.36 14.91
C LEU A 514 15.18 12.92 13.61
N VAL A 515 14.16 12.07 13.72
CA VAL A 515 13.43 11.55 12.55
C VAL A 515 12.74 12.69 11.80
N ILE A 516 12.01 13.56 12.50
CA ILE A 516 11.28 14.65 11.84
C ILE A 516 12.26 15.64 11.20
N THR A 517 13.30 16.05 11.93
CA THR A 517 14.35 16.94 11.40
C THR A 517 14.98 16.36 10.14
N GLY A 518 15.36 15.07 10.16
CA GLY A 518 15.98 14.40 9.02
C GLY A 518 15.03 14.14 7.84
N MET A 519 13.75 13.88 8.10
CA MET A 519 12.74 13.69 7.04
C MET A 519 12.54 14.94 6.22
N TYR A 520 12.51 16.11 6.88
CA TYR A 520 12.21 17.38 6.23
C TYR A 520 13.45 18.23 5.92
N GLY A 521 14.65 17.79 6.32
CA GLY A 521 15.90 18.54 6.13
C GLY A 521 15.93 19.83 6.93
N LEU A 522 15.44 19.81 8.17
CA LEU A 522 15.38 21.00 9.05
C LEU A 522 16.75 21.32 9.69
N ASP A 523 17.71 20.42 9.58
CA ASP A 523 19.10 20.56 10.03
C ASP A 523 20.00 21.24 8.97
N GLY A 524 19.42 21.77 7.89
CA GLY A 524 20.15 22.31 6.75
C GLY A 524 20.69 21.24 5.79
N LYS A 525 20.51 19.95 6.11
CA LYS A 525 20.90 18.82 5.27
C LYS A 525 19.75 18.31 4.44
N ARG A 526 20.05 17.56 3.37
CA ARG A 526 19.04 17.02 2.46
C ARG A 526 17.97 16.22 3.20
N PRO A 527 16.70 16.31 2.78
CA PRO A 527 15.64 15.42 3.23
C PRO A 527 16.01 13.96 3.01
N ARG A 528 15.56 13.10 3.93
CA ARG A 528 15.88 11.66 3.91
C ARG A 528 14.61 10.82 3.90
N THR A 529 14.67 9.71 3.19
CA THR A 529 13.59 8.72 3.15
C THR A 529 13.49 7.98 4.48
N HIS A 530 12.35 7.33 4.73
CA HIS A 530 12.21 6.46 5.90
C HIS A 530 13.25 5.32 5.92
N GLY A 531 13.67 4.83 4.76
CA GLY A 531 14.67 3.76 4.65
C GLY A 531 16.06 4.24 5.05
N GLU A 532 16.47 5.42 4.59
CA GLU A 532 17.75 6.03 4.97
C GLU A 532 17.79 6.35 6.47
N LEU A 533 16.72 6.94 7.02
CA LEU A 533 16.66 7.26 8.45
C LEU A 533 16.65 6.00 9.32
N ALA A 534 15.99 4.94 8.86
CA ALA A 534 16.01 3.64 9.51
C ALA A 534 17.44 3.09 9.60
N HIS A 535 18.18 3.14 8.49
CA HIS A 535 19.59 2.75 8.47
C HIS A 535 20.47 3.62 9.37
N MET A 536 20.23 4.93 9.41
CA MET A 536 21.01 5.86 10.25
C MET A 536 20.74 5.73 11.75
N SER A 537 19.53 5.30 12.13
CA SER A 537 19.10 5.19 13.53
C SER A 537 19.08 3.76 14.06
N ASP A 538 19.61 2.81 13.29
CA ASP A 538 19.55 1.35 13.58
C ASP A 538 18.13 0.89 13.95
N ALA A 539 17.14 1.44 13.25
CA ALA A 539 15.73 1.20 13.50
C ALA A 539 15.07 0.54 12.28
N LEU A 540 13.94 -0.14 12.50
CA LEU A 540 13.14 -0.65 11.39
C LEU A 540 12.46 0.53 10.65
N PRO A 541 12.31 0.49 9.31
CA PRO A 541 11.55 1.50 8.55
C PRO A 541 10.12 1.69 9.04
N SER A 542 9.51 0.63 9.57
CA SER A 542 8.20 0.70 10.21
C SER A 542 8.18 1.55 11.49
N THR A 543 9.29 1.56 12.25
CA THR A 543 9.44 2.37 13.46
C THR A 543 9.56 3.84 13.11
N VAL A 544 10.37 4.18 12.10
CA VAL A 544 10.47 5.55 11.56
C VAL A 544 9.12 6.05 11.06
N ALA A 545 8.37 5.22 10.32
CA ALA A 545 7.04 5.57 9.85
C ALA A 545 6.03 5.77 11.01
N GLN A 546 6.16 5.01 12.10
CA GLN A 546 5.32 5.19 13.29
C GLN A 546 5.63 6.49 14.02
N VAL A 547 6.92 6.82 14.15
CA VAL A 547 7.41 8.08 14.70
C VAL A 547 6.89 9.27 13.90
N ALA A 548 7.00 9.23 12.57
CA ALA A 548 6.46 10.27 11.69
C ALA A 548 4.94 10.44 11.84
N ALA A 549 4.20 9.33 11.95
CA ALA A 549 2.76 9.37 12.18
C ALA A 549 2.41 9.89 13.59
N ALA A 550 3.22 9.58 14.61
CA ALA A 550 3.05 10.10 15.96
C ALA A 550 3.28 11.61 16.02
N ALA A 551 4.31 12.11 15.36
CA ALA A 551 4.60 13.54 15.23
C ALA A 551 3.42 14.30 14.62
N THR A 552 2.88 13.79 13.50
CA THR A 552 1.72 14.39 12.82
C THR A 552 0.47 14.40 13.73
N ARG A 553 0.31 13.38 14.60
CA ARG A 553 -0.78 13.33 15.58
C ARG A 553 -0.57 14.32 16.73
N ALA A 554 0.63 14.43 17.26
CA ALA A 554 0.98 15.36 18.34
C ALA A 554 0.78 16.82 17.92
N GLU A 555 1.20 17.16 16.70
CA GLU A 555 0.88 18.43 16.05
C GLU A 555 -0.62 18.76 16.12
N ARG A 556 -1.47 17.79 15.77
CA ARG A 556 -2.91 17.99 15.68
C ARG A 556 -3.50 18.29 17.06
N GLU A 557 -2.99 17.61 18.08
CA GLU A 557 -3.38 17.82 19.46
C GLU A 557 -3.02 19.24 19.92
N LEU A 558 -1.82 19.71 19.58
CA LEU A 558 -1.38 21.09 19.82
C LEU A 558 -2.25 22.11 19.07
N ARG A 559 -2.58 21.88 17.79
CA ARG A 559 -3.48 22.76 17.01
C ARG A 559 -4.90 22.80 17.57
N ARG A 560 -5.43 21.66 18.04
CA ARG A 560 -6.74 21.58 18.69
C ARG A 560 -6.76 22.36 20.00
N LEU A 561 -5.74 22.20 20.83
CA LEU A 561 -5.62 22.91 22.10
C LEU A 561 -5.48 24.44 21.90
N ARG A 562 -4.75 24.88 20.87
CA ARG A 562 -4.64 26.30 20.50
C ARG A 562 -5.97 26.89 20.03
N ARG A 563 -6.77 26.14 19.26
CA ARG A 563 -8.11 26.56 18.81
C ARG A 563 -9.18 26.56 19.91
N MET A 564 -8.95 25.88 21.03
CA MET A 564 -9.84 25.91 22.19
C MET A 564 -9.50 27.02 23.18
N LYS A 565 -8.31 27.64 23.05
CA LYS A 565 -7.84 28.77 23.87
C LYS A 565 -8.06 30.13 23.19
N GLN A 566 -8.41 30.14 21.91
CA GLN A 566 -8.96 31.29 21.17
C GLN A 566 -10.47 31.16 21.16
#